data_AF-A0A943TD00-F1
#
_entry.id   AF-A0A943TD00-F1
#
_cell.length_a   1.000
_cell.length_b   1.000
_cell.length_c   1.000
_cell.angle_alpha   90.00
_cell.angle_beta   90.00
_cell.angle_gamma   90.00
#
_symmetry.space_group_name_H-M   'P 1'
#
loop_
_entity.id
_entity.type
_entity.pdbx_description
1 polymer ?
#
loop_
_entity_poly.entity_id
_entity_poly.type
_entity_poly.pdbx_seq_one_letter_code
_entity_poly.pdbx_strand_id
1 'polypeptide(L)'
;MIWTINLMYLILWTSLSGAIVSVIWFAIGRLLEKAGFLHITYTLLKVAILFWFVPITYGVLLLRTQIMDGFHLSFSPDLFITPGILWTATVFCIVWFAGVVIGIAQYVMQRVKMSKMMRHAVSCPKEVDQQFTQMCMAEGKYARRVRVRQSYQIEIPRVTGIIHSTVMLPMKIYSVGERNVIFKHELTHVKHHDILFRNLTRLLCIVHFMNPFAWWFNRQMRKWSEYACDYEICRHNYKLKVYYQIILDMAEKSINAQISGVQLLENESELRERMEHVMKCYKKKNKSKLVAGILVSCITLLSGSSVYAVSAASISANEQWRNATVVETEEVGSQKIDIEEATELIEMTETSRARNIEVSVGEVQVLSARSGLSSFNWNVRANKEVNSPGFHATSSQSIKVVGMASPDTKYVKVGIIEPDGKRRYISAKGDFAHTFKLTKNGSYRVYAENKNGSAVNVAGAYQVVD
;
A
#
# COMPACT_ATOMS: atom_id res chain seq x y z
N MET A 1 10.65 23.36 13.81
CA MET A 1 9.82 22.48 14.66
C MET A 1 8.77 21.66 13.89
N ILE A 2 8.87 21.55 12.55
CA ILE A 2 8.00 20.65 11.75
C ILE A 2 8.35 19.16 11.96
N TRP A 3 9.61 18.86 12.29
CA TRP A 3 10.05 17.48 12.51
C TRP A 3 9.37 16.79 13.71
N THR A 4 8.97 17.52 14.76
CA THR A 4 8.26 16.94 15.91
C THR A 4 6.85 16.51 15.54
N ILE A 5 6.17 17.28 14.70
CA ILE A 5 4.86 16.94 14.13
C ILE A 5 4.98 15.69 13.25
N ASN A 6 5.98 15.66 12.37
CA ASN A 6 6.26 14.48 11.53
C ASN A 6 6.55 13.23 12.35
N LEU A 7 7.37 13.35 13.40
CA LEU A 7 7.70 12.24 14.29
C LEU A 7 6.47 11.75 15.06
N MET A 8 5.65 12.66 15.58
CA MET A 8 4.39 12.30 16.24
C MET A 8 3.47 11.54 15.28
N TYR A 9 3.24 12.04 14.06
CA TYR A 9 2.41 11.36 13.08
C TYR A 9 3.00 10.01 12.66
N LEU A 10 4.31 9.92 12.45
CA LEU A 10 5.00 8.65 12.17
C LEU A 10 4.69 7.60 13.24
N ILE A 11 4.82 7.95 14.52
CA ILE A 11 4.57 7.06 15.66
C ILE A 11 3.08 6.69 15.75
N LEU A 12 2.18 7.65 15.60
CA LEU A 12 0.74 7.38 15.69
C LEU A 12 0.25 6.51 14.54
N TRP A 13 0.66 6.80 13.30
CA TRP A 13 0.25 6.03 12.12
C TRP A 13 0.85 4.63 12.10
N THR A 14 2.10 4.45 12.55
CA THR A 14 2.70 3.11 12.71
C THR A 14 2.01 2.29 13.78
N SER A 15 1.70 2.91 14.91
CA SER A 15 1.00 2.26 16.03
C SER A 15 -0.41 1.84 15.62
N LEU A 16 -1.11 2.70 14.86
CA LEU A 16 -2.44 2.42 14.32
C LEU A 16 -2.41 1.30 13.28
N SER A 17 -1.48 1.36 12.31
CA SER A 17 -1.36 0.32 11.29
C SER A 17 -1.02 -1.04 11.90
N GLY A 18 -0.08 -1.07 12.84
CA GLY A 18 0.28 -2.28 13.58
C GLY A 18 -0.92 -2.87 14.33
N ALA A 19 -1.69 -2.03 15.02
CA ALA A 19 -2.88 -2.47 15.75
C ALA A 19 -3.96 -3.06 14.82
N ILE A 20 -4.24 -2.41 13.69
CA ILE A 20 -5.20 -2.90 12.69
C ILE A 20 -4.78 -4.27 12.16
N VAL A 21 -3.51 -4.42 11.75
CA VAL A 21 -2.99 -5.70 11.23
C VAL A 21 -3.07 -6.78 12.30
N SER A 22 -2.77 -6.47 13.56
CA SER A 22 -2.90 -7.41 14.69
C SER A 22 -4.34 -7.87 14.93
N VAL A 23 -5.33 -6.99 14.78
CA VAL A 23 -6.75 -7.34 14.91
C VAL A 23 -7.22 -8.22 13.74
N ILE A 24 -6.82 -7.88 12.52
CA ILE A 24 -7.08 -8.69 11.32
C ILE A 24 -6.47 -10.09 11.49
N TRP A 25 -5.21 -10.15 11.91
CA TRP A 25 -4.55 -11.41 12.23
C TRP A 25 -5.32 -12.22 13.28
N PHE A 26 -5.84 -11.58 14.32
CA PHE A 26 -6.58 -12.29 15.37
C PHE A 26 -7.90 -12.88 14.89
N ALA A 27 -8.66 -12.11 14.08
CA ALA A 27 -9.90 -12.58 13.47
C ALA A 27 -9.63 -13.76 12.52
N ILE A 28 -8.63 -13.62 11.66
CA ILE A 28 -8.21 -14.64 10.69
C ILE A 28 -7.62 -15.87 11.39
N GLY A 29 -6.82 -15.64 12.44
CA GLY A 29 -6.20 -16.66 13.25
C GLY A 29 -7.22 -17.57 13.91
N ARG A 30 -8.34 -17.03 14.41
CA ARG A 30 -9.46 -17.83 14.92
C ARG A 30 -10.11 -18.71 13.85
N LEU A 31 -10.21 -18.24 12.61
CA LEU A 31 -10.75 -19.03 11.50
C LEU A 31 -9.79 -20.15 11.09
N LEU A 32 -8.49 -19.84 10.99
CA LEU A 32 -7.44 -20.81 10.66
C LEU A 32 -7.26 -21.87 11.76
N GLU A 33 -7.35 -21.47 13.02
CA GLU A 33 -7.32 -22.38 14.16
C GLU A 33 -8.52 -23.33 14.12
N LYS A 34 -9.73 -22.82 13.86
CA LYS A 34 -10.92 -23.66 13.63
C LYS A 34 -10.73 -24.63 12.46
N ALA A 35 -9.83 -24.36 11.53
CA ALA A 35 -9.51 -25.24 10.42
C ALA A 35 -8.31 -26.17 10.67
N GLY A 36 -7.63 -26.04 11.81
CA GLY A 36 -6.48 -26.87 12.22
C GLY A 36 -5.11 -26.33 11.81
N PHE A 37 -5.01 -25.11 11.29
CA PHE A 37 -3.77 -24.55 10.72
C PHE A 37 -3.00 -23.67 11.71
N LEU A 38 -2.61 -24.25 12.85
CA LEU A 38 -1.96 -23.52 13.93
C LEU A 38 -0.60 -22.92 13.54
N HIS A 39 0.22 -23.65 12.77
CA HIS A 39 1.51 -23.17 12.27
C HIS A 39 1.37 -21.93 11.37
N ILE A 40 0.32 -21.87 10.53
CA ILE A 40 0.08 -20.74 9.63
C ILE A 40 -0.30 -19.51 10.46
N THR A 41 -1.21 -19.66 11.43
CA THR A 41 -1.57 -18.56 12.33
C THR A 41 -0.35 -18.01 13.07
N TYR A 42 0.53 -18.88 13.55
CA TYR A 42 1.77 -18.46 14.22
C TYR A 42 2.76 -17.76 13.28
N THR A 43 2.86 -18.22 12.03
CA THR A 43 3.69 -17.56 11.01
C THR A 43 3.14 -16.17 10.65
N LEU A 44 1.83 -16.03 10.48
CA LEU A 44 1.19 -14.74 10.24
C LEU A 44 1.39 -13.77 11.41
N LEU A 45 1.41 -14.28 12.65
CA LEU A 45 1.70 -13.47 13.84
C LEU A 45 3.12 -12.87 13.77
N LYS A 46 4.10 -13.67 13.32
CA LYS A 46 5.48 -13.20 13.11
C LYS A 46 5.58 -12.14 12.02
N VAL A 47 4.81 -12.30 10.93
CA VAL A 47 4.73 -11.29 9.86
C VAL A 47 4.09 -9.99 10.37
N ALA A 48 3.06 -10.07 11.20
CA ALA A 48 2.41 -8.89 11.79
C ALA A 48 3.38 -8.01 12.59
N ILE A 49 4.43 -8.58 13.20
CA ILE A 49 5.48 -7.82 13.91
C ILE A 49 6.14 -6.78 13.00
N LEU A 50 6.34 -7.09 11.71
CA LEU A 50 7.01 -6.18 10.77
C LEU A 50 6.23 -4.86 10.60
N PHE A 51 4.90 -4.92 10.62
CA PHE A 51 4.02 -3.75 10.47
C PHE A 51 4.04 -2.79 11.67
N TRP A 52 4.57 -3.23 12.81
CA TRP A 52 4.79 -2.36 13.97
C TRP A 52 6.12 -1.60 13.93
N PHE A 53 7.07 -2.07 13.12
CA PHE A 53 8.37 -1.41 12.95
C PHE A 53 8.46 -0.61 11.65
N VAL A 54 7.78 -1.06 10.59
CA VAL A 54 7.85 -0.42 9.28
C VAL A 54 6.67 0.55 9.12
N PRO A 55 6.94 1.86 8.94
CA PRO A 55 5.92 2.89 8.74
C PRO A 55 5.32 2.85 7.34
N ILE A 56 4.73 1.72 6.92
CA ILE A 56 4.22 1.54 5.54
C ILE A 56 3.14 2.58 5.22
N THR A 57 2.18 2.79 6.13
CA THR A 57 1.09 3.76 5.93
C THR A 57 1.61 5.19 5.82
N TYR A 58 2.53 5.58 6.70
CA TYR A 58 3.16 6.90 6.65
C TYR A 58 4.04 7.06 5.39
N GLY A 59 4.75 6.02 4.96
CA GLY A 59 5.53 6.02 3.72
C GLY A 59 4.66 6.16 2.48
N VAL A 60 3.50 5.50 2.46
CA VAL A 60 2.49 5.67 1.38
C VAL A 60 1.91 7.08 1.38
N LEU A 61 1.62 7.65 2.56
CA LEU A 61 1.17 9.03 2.68
C LEU A 61 2.24 10.02 2.16
N LEU A 62 3.51 9.80 2.50
CA LEU A 62 4.63 10.58 1.97
C LEU A 62 4.77 10.48 0.45
N LEU A 63 4.68 9.27 -0.11
CA LEU A 63 4.72 9.06 -1.55
C LEU A 63 3.55 9.75 -2.26
N ARG A 64 2.35 9.71 -1.67
CA ARG A 64 1.18 10.41 -2.19
C ARG A 64 1.42 11.93 -2.24
N THR A 65 1.93 12.52 -1.16
CA THR A 65 2.25 13.96 -1.14
C THR A 65 3.37 14.32 -2.11
N GLN A 66 4.37 13.45 -2.29
CA GLN A 66 5.47 13.67 -3.25
C GLN A 66 4.99 13.65 -4.71
N ILE A 67 3.99 12.83 -5.02
CA ILE A 67 3.38 12.77 -6.36
C ILE A 67 2.41 13.94 -6.59
N MET A 68 1.77 14.48 -5.55
CA MET A 68 0.78 15.57 -5.68
C MET A 68 1.38 16.98 -5.66
N ASP A 69 2.49 17.21 -4.94
CA ASP A 69 2.97 18.57 -4.65
C ASP A 69 4.45 18.80 -5.00
N GLY A 70 5.12 17.83 -5.65
CA GLY A 70 6.56 17.89 -5.89
C GLY A 70 7.40 17.44 -4.69
N PHE A 71 8.71 17.29 -4.87
CA PHE A 71 9.61 16.56 -3.95
C PHE A 71 9.82 17.27 -2.60
N HIS A 72 8.86 17.13 -1.68
CA HIS A 72 9.01 17.54 -0.28
C HIS A 72 9.31 16.32 0.60
N LEU A 73 10.38 16.40 1.40
CA LEU A 73 10.82 15.34 2.34
C LEU A 73 10.00 15.33 3.65
N SER A 74 8.89 16.07 3.72
CA SER A 74 8.10 16.30 4.92
C SER A 74 6.61 16.12 4.62
N PHE A 75 5.94 15.30 5.43
CA PHE A 75 4.48 15.18 5.42
C PHE A 75 3.90 16.45 6.03
N SER A 76 3.67 17.46 5.19
CA SER A 76 2.94 18.67 5.56
C SER A 76 1.54 18.49 4.96
N PRO A 77 0.61 17.75 5.59
CA PRO A 77 -0.78 17.98 5.24
C PRO A 77 -1.01 19.47 5.47
N ASP A 78 -1.73 20.16 4.59
CA ASP A 78 -2.14 21.56 4.75
C ASP A 78 -3.05 21.79 6.00
N LEU A 79 -2.97 20.91 7.01
CA LEU A 79 -3.36 21.15 8.37
C LEU A 79 -2.56 22.34 8.89
N PHE A 80 -3.21 23.51 8.93
CA PHE A 80 -2.77 24.72 9.61
C PHE A 80 -1.84 24.39 10.78
N ILE A 81 -0.54 24.70 10.63
CA ILE A 81 0.45 24.55 11.70
C ILE A 81 0.12 25.63 12.74
N THR A 82 -0.82 25.31 13.62
CA THR A 82 -1.16 26.19 14.73
C THR A 82 -0.11 26.03 15.83
N PRO A 83 0.23 27.10 16.56
CA PRO A 83 1.14 27.03 17.71
C PRO A 83 0.72 25.94 18.73
N GLY A 84 -0.59 25.68 18.85
CA GLY A 84 -1.13 24.61 19.69
C GLY A 84 -0.67 23.21 19.27
N ILE A 85 -0.75 22.88 17.97
CA ILE A 85 -0.30 21.56 17.45
C ILE A 85 1.21 21.38 17.65
N LEU A 86 1.98 22.46 17.49
CA LEU A 86 3.42 22.42 17.70
C LEU A 86 3.77 22.10 19.16
N TRP A 87 3.07 22.75 20.10
CA TRP A 87 3.27 22.53 21.53
C TRP A 87 2.87 21.12 21.94
N THR A 88 1.71 20.62 21.49
CA THR A 88 1.27 19.26 21.78
C THR A 88 2.22 18.21 21.19
N ALA A 89 2.68 18.38 19.94
CA ALA A 89 3.65 17.47 19.32
C ALA A 89 4.99 17.46 20.06
N THR A 90 5.43 18.63 20.56
CA THR A 90 6.68 18.75 21.32
C THR A 90 6.57 18.04 22.68
N VAL A 91 5.51 18.30 23.43
CA VAL A 91 5.24 17.61 24.71
C VAL A 91 5.12 16.10 24.49
N PHE A 92 4.40 15.67 23.45
CA PHE A 92 4.28 14.26 23.08
C PHE A 92 5.65 13.63 22.81
N CYS A 93 6.51 14.27 21.99
CA CYS A 93 7.83 13.74 21.68
C CYS A 93 8.73 13.63 22.92
N ILE A 94 8.67 14.61 23.83
CA ILE A 94 9.42 14.58 25.10
C ILE A 94 8.97 13.38 25.96
N VAL A 95 7.65 13.24 26.16
CA VAL A 95 7.08 12.13 26.94
C VAL A 95 7.40 10.78 26.28
N TRP A 96 7.29 10.69 24.96
CA TRP A 96 7.61 9.50 24.20
C TRP A 96 9.09 9.11 24.36
N PHE A 97 10.00 10.07 24.20
CA PHE A 97 11.44 9.83 24.34
C PHE A 97 11.81 9.39 25.75
N ALA A 98 11.26 10.05 26.77
CA ALA A 98 11.45 9.66 28.16
C ALA A 98 10.95 8.22 28.43
N GLY A 99 9.75 7.88 27.93
CA GLY A 99 9.19 6.53 28.05
C GLY A 99 10.05 5.46 27.36
N VAL A 100 10.54 5.75 26.16
CA VAL A 100 11.46 4.86 25.42
C VAL A 100 12.77 4.66 26.18
N VAL A 101 13.38 5.74 26.69
CA VAL A 101 14.62 5.65 27.50
C VAL A 101 14.42 4.78 28.74
N ILE A 102 13.32 4.98 29.47
CA ILE A 102 12.97 4.16 30.64
C ILE A 102 12.77 2.70 30.24
N GLY A 103 12.02 2.44 29.17
CA GLY A 103 11.76 1.09 28.66
C GLY A 103 13.03 0.37 28.20
N ILE A 104 13.94 1.07 27.52
CA ILE A 104 15.26 0.56 27.12
C ILE A 104 16.10 0.25 28.37
N ALA A 105 16.15 1.16 29.35
CA ALA A 105 16.89 0.92 30.59
C ALA A 105 16.38 -0.35 31.31
N GLN A 106 15.06 -0.51 31.44
CA GLN A 106 14.45 -1.73 32.00
C GLN A 106 14.82 -2.98 31.20
N TYR A 107 14.77 -2.91 29.87
CA TYR A 107 15.14 -4.02 28.99
C TYR A 107 16.62 -4.40 29.15
N VAL A 108 17.53 -3.42 29.18
CA VAL A 108 18.97 -3.63 29.38
C VAL A 108 19.22 -4.22 30.77
N MET A 109 18.60 -3.70 31.83
CA MET A 109 18.73 -4.27 33.18
C MET A 109 18.31 -5.74 33.23
N GLN A 110 17.19 -6.10 32.59
CA GLN A 110 16.74 -7.50 32.49
C GLN A 110 17.75 -8.38 31.74
N ARG A 111 18.38 -7.86 30.68
CA ARG A 111 19.42 -8.56 29.91
C ARG A 111 20.70 -8.74 30.71
N VAL A 112 21.13 -7.72 31.44
CA VAL A 112 22.30 -7.78 32.30
C VAL A 112 22.07 -8.79 33.43
N LYS A 113 20.88 -8.79 34.05
CA LYS A 113 20.50 -9.80 35.05
C LYS A 113 20.58 -11.21 34.46
N MET A 114 19.98 -11.45 33.30
CA MET A 114 20.03 -12.75 32.62
C MET A 114 21.47 -13.17 32.25
N SER A 115 22.28 -12.24 31.75
CA SER A 115 23.69 -12.49 31.43
C SER A 115 24.50 -12.82 32.68
N LYS A 116 24.25 -12.14 33.80
CA LYS A 116 24.84 -12.47 35.10
C LYS A 116 24.41 -13.86 35.56
N MET A 117 23.15 -14.24 35.41
CA MET A 117 22.68 -15.60 35.71
C MET A 117 23.40 -16.66 34.87
N MET A 118 23.58 -16.39 33.57
CA MET A 118 24.30 -17.27 32.66
C MET A 118 25.77 -17.48 33.00
N ARG A 119 26.43 -16.46 33.57
CA ARG A 119 27.82 -16.58 34.03
C ARG A 119 27.96 -17.50 35.25
N HIS A 120 26.92 -17.62 36.07
CA HIS A 120 26.89 -18.55 37.20
C HIS A 120 26.31 -19.92 36.84
N ALA A 121 25.96 -20.16 35.57
CA ALA A 121 25.45 -21.44 35.13
C ALA A 121 26.59 -22.47 35.03
N VAL A 122 26.38 -23.62 35.65
CA VAL A 122 27.32 -24.74 35.70
C VAL A 122 27.07 -25.74 34.57
N SER A 123 28.10 -26.53 34.25
CA SER A 123 27.96 -27.65 33.30
C SER A 123 27.04 -28.72 33.90
N CYS A 124 26.24 -29.35 33.05
CA CYS A 124 25.40 -30.47 33.45
C CYS A 124 26.25 -31.73 33.74
N PRO A 125 25.72 -32.69 34.54
CA PRO A 125 26.29 -34.04 34.63
C PRO A 125 26.49 -34.66 33.24
N LYS A 126 27.52 -35.50 33.10
CA LYS A 126 27.92 -36.09 31.81
C LYS A 126 26.77 -36.83 31.14
N GLU A 127 25.94 -37.53 31.92
CA GLU A 127 24.80 -38.29 31.41
C GLU A 127 23.74 -37.38 30.79
N VAL A 128 23.50 -36.21 31.38
CA VAL A 128 22.53 -35.22 30.89
C VAL A 128 23.06 -34.55 29.63
N ASP A 129 24.34 -34.19 29.61
CA ASP A 129 25.00 -33.55 28.48
C ASP A 129 25.08 -34.49 27.26
N GLN A 130 25.41 -35.77 27.48
CA GLN A 130 25.41 -36.80 26.43
C GLN A 130 24.01 -37.03 25.85
N GLN A 131 22.99 -37.15 26.70
CA GLN A 131 21.59 -37.28 26.25
C GLN A 131 21.16 -36.07 25.40
N PHE A 132 21.47 -34.85 25.85
CA PHE A 132 21.15 -33.63 25.12
C PHE A 132 21.88 -33.56 23.77
N THR A 133 23.16 -33.94 23.75
CA THR A 133 23.98 -33.97 22.53
C THR A 133 23.42 -34.97 21.51
N GLN A 134 23.04 -36.18 21.94
CA GLN A 134 22.40 -37.17 21.08
C GLN A 134 21.09 -36.64 20.48
N MET A 135 20.26 -35.98 21.28
CA MET A 135 19.03 -35.36 20.78
C MET A 135 19.33 -34.24 19.77
N CYS A 136 20.33 -33.38 20.03
CA CYS A 136 20.74 -32.34 19.09
C CYS A 136 21.26 -32.90 17.76
N MET A 137 21.93 -34.06 17.79
CA MET A 137 22.36 -34.75 16.56
C MET A 137 21.18 -35.23 15.71
N ALA A 138 20.10 -35.67 16.36
CA ALA A 138 18.88 -36.14 15.69
C ALA A 138 18.01 -35.00 15.13
N GLU A 139 17.92 -33.84 15.80
CA GLU A 139 17.08 -32.71 15.37
C GLU A 139 17.62 -31.95 14.14
N GLY A 140 18.95 -31.94 13.95
CA GLY A 140 19.61 -31.33 12.78
C GLY A 140 20.56 -30.17 13.11
N LYS A 141 21.01 -29.46 12.06
CA LYS A 141 22.12 -28.50 12.15
C LYS A 141 21.88 -27.33 13.13
N TYR A 142 20.63 -26.88 13.29
CA TYR A 142 20.31 -25.78 14.20
C TYR A 142 20.54 -26.17 15.67
N ALA A 143 20.22 -27.41 16.04
CA ALA A 143 20.32 -27.91 17.41
C ALA A 143 21.78 -28.15 17.83
N ARG A 144 22.67 -28.48 16.90
CA ARG A 144 24.11 -28.71 17.17
C ARG A 144 24.86 -27.49 17.74
N ARG A 145 24.32 -26.29 17.55
CA ARG A 145 24.88 -25.05 18.11
C ARG A 145 24.33 -24.72 19.50
N VAL A 146 23.33 -25.47 19.96
CA VAL A 146 22.68 -25.28 21.24
C VAL A 146 23.49 -25.98 22.32
N ARG A 147 23.63 -25.33 23.48
CA ARG A 147 24.29 -25.90 24.66
C ARG A 147 23.27 -26.15 25.76
N VAL A 148 23.56 -27.07 26.66
CA VAL A 148 22.79 -27.26 27.90
C VAL A 148 23.63 -26.82 29.10
N ARG A 149 23.01 -26.14 30.06
CA ARG A 149 23.62 -25.75 31.34
C ARG A 149 22.62 -25.85 32.47
N GLN A 150 23.11 -25.94 33.70
CA GLN A 150 22.29 -25.92 34.91
C GLN A 150 22.52 -24.65 35.72
N SER A 151 21.47 -24.17 36.40
CA SER A 151 21.59 -23.00 37.29
C SER A 151 20.61 -23.08 38.45
N TYR A 152 21.07 -22.65 39.63
CA TYR A 152 20.25 -22.49 40.84
C TYR A 152 19.34 -21.25 40.79
N GLN A 153 19.60 -20.33 39.86
CA GLN A 153 18.88 -19.05 39.77
C GLN A 153 17.63 -19.14 38.87
N ILE A 154 17.32 -20.31 38.34
CA ILE A 154 16.12 -20.58 37.57
C ILE A 154 15.32 -21.72 38.21
N GLU A 155 14.00 -21.65 38.09
CA GLU A 155 13.08 -22.62 38.69
C GLU A 155 12.46 -23.56 37.64
N ILE A 156 12.43 -23.09 36.39
CA ILE A 156 11.80 -23.73 35.23
C ILE A 156 12.83 -23.79 34.09
N PRO A 157 12.90 -24.91 33.34
CA PRO A 157 13.68 -25.00 32.12
C PRO A 157 13.38 -23.84 31.16
N ARG A 158 14.40 -23.31 30.49
CA ARG A 158 14.21 -22.28 29.48
C ARG A 158 15.38 -22.13 28.52
N VAL A 159 15.10 -21.76 27.28
CA VAL A 159 16.14 -21.32 26.34
C VAL A 159 16.44 -19.83 26.45
N THR A 160 17.72 -19.49 26.40
CA THR A 160 18.24 -18.12 26.31
C THR A 160 19.30 -17.97 25.23
N GLY A 161 19.54 -16.73 24.78
CA GLY A 161 20.49 -16.41 23.71
C GLY A 161 19.83 -16.41 22.33
N ILE A 162 20.17 -15.42 21.49
CA ILE A 162 19.63 -15.31 20.11
C ILE A 162 20.55 -16.03 19.13
N ILE A 163 21.85 -15.74 19.19
CA ILE A 163 22.87 -16.32 18.29
C ILE A 163 23.39 -17.66 18.84
N HIS A 164 23.71 -17.67 20.14
CA HIS A 164 24.23 -18.84 20.85
C HIS A 164 23.19 -19.33 21.86
N SER A 165 22.15 -19.98 21.35
CA SER A 165 21.08 -20.53 22.19
C SER A 165 21.61 -21.52 23.22
N THR A 166 21.17 -21.39 24.45
CA THR A 166 21.54 -22.27 25.56
C THR A 166 20.28 -22.64 26.34
N VAL A 167 20.01 -23.93 26.44
CA VAL A 167 18.96 -24.51 27.29
C VAL A 167 19.47 -24.49 28.72
N MET A 168 18.82 -23.70 29.57
CA MET A 168 19.09 -23.71 31.00
C MET A 168 18.10 -24.64 31.70
N LEU A 169 18.64 -25.54 32.53
CA LEU A 169 17.87 -26.39 33.43
C LEU A 169 18.00 -25.92 34.89
N PRO A 170 16.94 -25.98 35.68
CA PRO A 170 17.06 -25.81 37.12
C PRO A 170 17.83 -26.98 37.74
N MET A 171 18.39 -26.78 38.93
CA MET A 171 19.04 -27.84 39.72
C MET A 171 18.00 -28.77 40.34
N LYS A 172 17.31 -29.53 39.48
CA LYS A 172 16.29 -30.53 39.82
C LYS A 172 16.62 -31.86 39.14
N ILE A 173 16.23 -32.96 39.78
CA ILE A 173 16.41 -34.30 39.22
C ILE A 173 15.22 -34.61 38.32
N TYR A 174 15.50 -34.90 37.07
CA TYR A 174 14.51 -35.26 36.06
C TYR A 174 14.76 -36.69 35.56
N SER A 175 13.71 -37.49 35.48
CA SER A 175 13.76 -38.79 34.80
C SER A 175 14.17 -38.62 33.33
N VAL A 176 14.64 -39.70 32.72
CA VAL A 176 15.04 -39.69 31.29
C VAL A 176 13.87 -39.26 30.39
N GLY A 177 12.65 -39.72 30.71
CA GLY A 177 11.43 -39.36 30.01
C GLY A 177 11.08 -37.87 30.11
N GLU A 178 11.11 -37.31 31.33
CA GLU A 178 10.88 -35.88 31.57
C GLU A 178 11.93 -35.03 30.85
N ARG A 179 13.21 -35.40 30.94
CA ARG A 179 14.30 -34.70 30.22
C ARG A 179 14.09 -34.68 28.72
N ASN A 180 13.68 -35.81 28.14
CA ASN A 180 13.43 -35.89 26.70
C ASN A 180 12.32 -34.92 26.27
N VAL A 181 11.23 -34.85 27.04
CA VAL A 181 10.13 -33.91 26.77
C VAL A 181 10.60 -32.47 26.91
N ILE A 182 11.32 -32.12 27.99
CA ILE A 182 11.87 -30.78 28.21
C ILE A 182 12.79 -30.39 27.05
N PHE A 183 13.77 -31.23 26.71
CA PHE A 183 14.74 -30.91 25.65
C PHE A 183 14.06 -30.75 24.30
N LYS A 184 13.11 -31.62 23.96
CA LYS A 184 12.35 -31.48 22.71
C LYS A 184 11.57 -30.18 22.68
N HIS A 185 10.93 -29.81 23.79
CA HIS A 185 10.17 -28.56 23.91
C HIS A 185 11.08 -27.33 23.72
N GLU A 186 12.15 -27.24 24.49
CA GLU A 186 13.11 -26.14 24.43
C GLU A 186 13.82 -26.05 23.07
N LEU A 187 14.19 -27.18 22.44
CA LEU A 187 14.76 -27.20 21.10
C LEU A 187 13.75 -26.76 20.03
N THR A 188 12.45 -26.98 20.24
CA THR A 188 11.40 -26.50 19.33
C THR A 188 11.29 -24.98 19.37
N HIS A 189 11.44 -24.35 20.54
CA HIS A 189 11.56 -22.88 20.63
C HIS A 189 12.77 -22.33 19.87
N VAL A 190 13.90 -23.04 19.89
CA VAL A 190 15.09 -22.67 19.09
C VAL A 190 14.78 -22.78 17.61
N LYS A 191 14.16 -23.89 17.17
CA LYS A 191 13.76 -24.12 15.78
C LYS A 191 12.84 -23.02 15.27
N HIS A 192 11.91 -22.57 16.10
CA HIS A 192 10.97 -21.50 15.75
C HIS A 192 11.54 -20.08 15.90
N HIS A 193 12.77 -19.92 16.40
CA HIS A 193 13.38 -18.63 16.69
C HIS A 193 12.57 -17.77 17.68
N ASP A 194 11.88 -18.41 18.64
CA ASP A 194 10.92 -17.73 19.51
C ASP A 194 11.56 -16.66 20.39
N ILE A 195 12.82 -16.86 20.76
CA ILE A 195 13.61 -15.86 21.51
C ILE A 195 13.76 -14.58 20.70
N LEU A 196 14.04 -14.66 19.40
CA LEU A 196 14.19 -13.48 18.54
C LEU A 196 12.88 -12.70 18.51
N PHE A 197 11.77 -13.36 18.18
CA PHE A 197 10.49 -12.70 18.04
C PHE A 197 9.93 -12.17 19.36
N ARG A 198 10.15 -12.87 20.48
CA ARG A 198 9.81 -12.37 21.83
C ARG A 198 10.60 -11.11 22.19
N ASN A 199 11.83 -10.98 21.69
CA ASN A 199 12.64 -9.77 21.90
C ASN A 199 12.15 -8.63 21.01
N LEU A 200 11.79 -8.92 19.76
CA LEU A 200 11.19 -7.96 18.85
C LEU A 200 9.86 -7.41 19.41
N THR A 201 8.96 -8.27 19.90
CA THR A 201 7.70 -7.82 20.51
C THR A 201 7.93 -7.04 21.80
N ARG A 202 9.00 -7.33 22.55
CA ARG A 202 9.37 -6.52 23.72
C ARG A 202 9.85 -5.13 23.33
N LEU A 203 10.67 -5.01 22.29
CA LEU A 203 11.12 -3.73 21.73
C LEU A 203 9.94 -2.93 21.17
N LEU A 204 9.02 -3.60 20.49
CA LEU A 204 7.75 -3.03 20.03
C LEU A 204 6.96 -2.41 21.19
N CYS A 205 6.79 -3.13 22.31
CA CYS A 205 6.11 -2.58 23.50
C CYS A 205 6.84 -1.37 24.11
N ILE A 206 8.15 -1.23 23.92
CA ILE A 206 8.90 -0.07 24.40
C ILE A 206 8.64 1.14 23.51
N VAL A 207 8.70 0.96 22.20
CA VAL A 207 8.43 2.03 21.22
C VAL A 207 6.97 2.49 21.27
N HIS A 208 6.05 1.54 21.42
CA HIS A 208 4.60 1.76 21.41
C HIS A 208 3.98 1.60 22.80
N PHE A 209 4.71 1.99 23.85
CA PHE A 209 4.29 1.76 25.24
C PHE A 209 2.92 2.35 25.60
N MET A 210 2.56 3.46 24.94
CA MET A 210 1.28 4.15 25.11
C MET A 210 0.09 3.38 24.49
N ASN A 211 0.35 2.40 23.61
CA ASN A 211 -0.68 1.61 22.96
C ASN A 211 -0.95 0.29 23.72
N PRO A 212 -2.13 0.10 24.35
CA PRO A 212 -2.45 -1.13 25.06
C PRO A 212 -2.48 -2.38 24.14
N PHE A 213 -2.76 -2.21 22.85
CA PHE A 213 -2.74 -3.32 21.88
C PHE A 213 -1.34 -3.89 21.68
N ALA A 214 -0.28 -3.09 21.82
CA ALA A 214 1.10 -3.59 21.76
C ALA A 214 1.37 -4.60 22.88
N TRP A 215 0.89 -4.32 24.09
CA TRP A 215 1.02 -5.21 25.25
C TRP A 215 0.17 -6.47 25.11
N TRP A 216 -1.06 -6.33 24.64
CA TRP A 216 -1.92 -7.47 24.31
C TRP A 216 -1.27 -8.36 23.24
N PHE A 217 -0.71 -7.77 22.19
CA PHE A 217 -0.03 -8.48 21.10
C PHE A 217 1.19 -9.25 21.60
N ASN A 218 2.00 -8.65 22.48
CA ASN A 218 3.12 -9.35 23.13
C ASN A 218 2.65 -10.55 23.98
N ARG A 219 1.49 -10.46 24.64
CA ARG A 219 0.88 -11.60 25.34
C ARG A 219 0.45 -12.71 24.37
N GLN A 220 -0.14 -12.34 23.23
CA GLN A 220 -0.49 -13.31 22.18
C GLN A 220 0.76 -14.01 21.63
N MET A 221 1.84 -13.27 21.36
CA MET A 221 3.11 -13.85 20.88
C MET A 221 3.64 -14.95 21.81
N ARG A 222 3.57 -14.73 23.13
CA ARG A 222 3.96 -15.75 24.11
C ARG A 222 3.07 -16.98 24.02
N LYS A 223 1.75 -16.81 24.08
CA LYS A 223 0.79 -17.94 24.04
C LYS A 223 0.90 -18.77 22.77
N TRP A 224 0.94 -18.12 21.61
CA TRP A 224 0.99 -18.81 20.32
C TRP A 224 2.32 -19.53 20.08
N SER A 225 3.41 -19.04 20.67
CA SER A 225 4.70 -19.74 20.68
C SER A 225 4.61 -21.07 21.44
N GLU A 226 3.97 -21.08 22.62
CA GLU A 226 3.73 -22.32 23.38
C GLU A 226 2.82 -23.29 22.61
N TYR A 227 1.70 -22.79 22.06
CA TYR A 227 0.78 -23.63 21.29
C TYR A 227 1.44 -24.25 20.06
N ALA A 228 2.30 -23.50 19.36
CA ALA A 228 3.02 -23.98 18.20
C ALA A 228 4.03 -25.07 18.57
N CYS A 229 4.76 -24.88 19.67
CA CYS A 229 5.71 -25.88 20.16
C CYS A 229 4.99 -27.16 20.59
N ASP A 230 3.97 -27.04 21.45
CA ASP A 230 3.18 -28.18 21.93
C ASP A 230 2.53 -28.95 20.77
N TYR A 231 1.96 -28.25 19.80
CA TYR A 231 1.35 -28.85 18.62
C TYR A 231 2.36 -29.63 17.78
N GLU A 232 3.54 -29.06 17.51
CA GLU A 232 4.56 -29.74 16.71
C GLU A 232 5.07 -31.01 17.39
N ILE A 233 5.29 -30.96 18.71
CA ILE A 233 5.78 -32.09 19.50
C ILE A 233 4.73 -33.20 19.54
N CYS A 234 3.47 -32.84 19.78
CA CYS A 234 2.36 -33.79 19.78
C CYS A 234 2.08 -34.40 18.40
N ARG A 235 2.46 -33.69 17.32
CA ARG A 235 2.24 -34.16 15.95
C ARG A 235 3.28 -35.19 15.50
N HIS A 236 4.53 -35.08 15.97
CA HIS A 236 5.65 -35.86 15.43
C HIS A 236 6.30 -36.80 16.45
N ASN A 237 6.33 -36.45 17.73
CA ASN A 237 7.20 -37.12 18.71
C ASN A 237 6.43 -37.86 19.81
N TYR A 238 5.32 -37.27 20.28
CA TYR A 238 4.58 -37.81 21.43
C TYR A 238 3.08 -37.85 21.18
N LYS A 239 2.40 -38.85 21.75
CA LYS A 239 0.94 -38.82 21.84
C LYS A 239 0.52 -37.69 22.78
N LEU A 240 -0.52 -36.94 22.40
CA LEU A 240 -1.06 -35.80 23.16
C LEU A 240 -1.19 -36.09 24.66
N LYS A 241 -1.79 -37.23 25.04
CA LYS A 241 -2.01 -37.61 26.44
C LYS A 241 -0.70 -37.80 27.22
N VAL A 242 0.29 -38.45 26.62
CA VAL A 242 1.58 -38.74 27.27
C VAL A 242 2.37 -37.44 27.48
N TYR A 243 2.37 -36.57 26.48
CA TYR A 243 3.06 -35.28 26.55
C TYR A 243 2.52 -34.40 27.67
N TYR A 244 1.20 -34.15 27.69
CA TYR A 244 0.58 -33.29 28.69
C TYR A 244 0.60 -33.90 30.09
N GLN A 245 0.55 -35.23 30.22
CA GLN A 245 0.71 -35.89 31.52
C GLN A 245 2.10 -35.60 32.11
N ILE A 246 3.17 -35.73 31.31
CA ILE A 246 4.53 -35.42 31.77
C ILE A 246 4.66 -33.93 32.15
N ILE A 247 4.04 -33.01 31.39
CA ILE A 247 4.07 -31.57 31.73
C ILE A 247 3.32 -31.28 33.03
N LEU A 248 2.14 -31.86 33.23
CA LEU A 248 1.36 -31.70 34.46
C LEU A 248 2.12 -32.25 35.67
N ASP A 249 2.70 -33.45 35.56
CA ASP A 249 3.51 -34.05 36.63
C ASP A 249 4.70 -33.15 37.00
N MET A 250 5.36 -32.53 36.01
CA MET A 250 6.45 -31.58 36.23
C MET A 250 5.96 -30.28 36.88
N ALA A 251 4.80 -29.77 36.48
CA ALA A 251 4.20 -28.57 37.05
C ALA A 251 3.82 -28.80 38.53
N GLU A 252 3.17 -29.91 38.86
CA GLU A 252 2.82 -30.29 40.23
C GLU A 252 4.06 -30.41 41.13
N LYS A 253 5.11 -31.09 40.66
CA LYS A 253 6.40 -31.19 41.37
C LYS A 253 7.03 -29.82 41.64
N SER A 254 6.84 -28.86 40.75
CA SER A 254 7.38 -27.51 40.90
C SER A 254 6.56 -26.62 41.84
N ILE A 255 5.23 -26.75 41.84
CA ILE A 255 4.32 -26.04 42.76
C ILE A 255 4.59 -26.50 44.20
N ASN A 256 4.73 -27.80 44.42
CA ASN A 256 5.01 -28.36 45.73
C ASN A 256 6.40 -27.98 46.27
N ALA A 257 7.31 -27.52 45.41
CA ALA A 257 8.68 -27.15 45.78
C ALA A 257 8.86 -25.66 46.12
N GLN A 258 7.82 -24.82 46.06
CA GLN A 258 7.99 -23.36 46.13
C GLN A 258 7.06 -22.65 47.12
N ILE A 259 7.57 -22.46 48.35
CA ILE A 259 7.20 -21.36 49.25
C ILE A 259 8.15 -20.20 48.94
N SER A 260 7.83 -19.34 47.96
CA SER A 260 8.33 -17.95 47.85
C SER A 260 7.82 -17.35 46.54
N GLY A 261 7.02 -16.28 46.67
CA GLY A 261 6.29 -15.68 45.57
C GLY A 261 7.17 -14.97 44.55
N VAL A 262 7.19 -15.50 43.32
CA VAL A 262 7.21 -14.73 42.06
C VAL A 262 6.44 -15.54 41.00
N GLN A 263 5.13 -15.31 40.93
CA GLN A 263 4.24 -15.16 39.76
C GLN A 263 4.68 -15.61 38.34
N LEU A 264 5.32 -16.78 38.15
CA LEU A 264 5.66 -17.33 36.83
C LEU A 264 5.59 -18.86 36.72
N LEU A 265 4.99 -19.54 37.70
CA LEU A 265 4.37 -20.83 37.42
C LEU A 265 3.15 -20.54 36.54
N GLU A 266 3.12 -21.11 35.34
CA GLU A 266 1.93 -21.12 34.50
C GLU A 266 0.75 -21.51 35.39
N ASN A 267 -0.23 -20.60 35.52
CA ASN A 267 -1.45 -20.94 36.25
C ASN A 267 -2.01 -22.22 35.61
N GLU A 268 -2.63 -23.11 36.40
CA GLU A 268 -3.31 -24.31 35.89
C GLU A 268 -4.22 -23.99 34.68
N SER A 269 -4.81 -22.79 34.69
CA SER A 269 -5.60 -22.24 33.58
C SER A 269 -4.82 -22.04 32.26
N GLU A 270 -3.54 -21.66 32.30
CA GLU A 270 -2.69 -21.49 31.12
C GLU A 270 -2.28 -22.85 30.52
N LEU A 271 -1.92 -23.83 31.35
CA LEU A 271 -1.67 -25.21 30.92
C LEU A 271 -2.93 -25.85 30.31
N ARG A 272 -4.09 -25.64 30.94
CA ARG A 272 -5.38 -26.08 30.40
C ARG A 272 -5.69 -25.40 29.06
N GLU A 273 -5.46 -24.10 28.95
CA GLU A 273 -5.65 -23.34 27.71
C GLU A 273 -4.77 -23.92 26.58
N ARG A 274 -3.48 -24.16 26.84
CA ARG A 274 -2.55 -24.82 25.90
C ARG A 274 -3.08 -26.17 25.42
N MET A 275 -3.48 -27.03 26.36
CA MET A 275 -4.01 -28.37 26.04
C MET A 275 -5.28 -28.29 25.19
N GLU A 276 -6.22 -27.42 25.53
CA GLU A 276 -7.46 -27.23 24.77
C GLU A 276 -7.20 -26.75 23.33
N HIS A 277 -6.29 -25.78 23.16
CA HIS A 277 -5.91 -25.25 21.85
C HIS A 277 -5.26 -26.31 20.96
N VAL A 278 -4.29 -27.06 21.50
CA VAL A 278 -3.61 -28.12 20.75
C VAL A 278 -4.58 -29.26 20.42
N MET A 279 -5.44 -29.66 21.35
CA MET A 279 -6.42 -30.74 21.14
C MET A 279 -7.43 -30.40 20.04
N LYS A 280 -7.92 -29.15 19.99
CA LYS A 280 -8.83 -28.66 18.93
C LYS A 280 -8.20 -28.76 17.55
N CYS A 281 -6.91 -28.44 17.44
CA CYS A 281 -6.17 -28.48 16.18
C CYS A 281 -5.73 -29.91 15.80
N TYR A 282 -5.36 -30.73 16.78
CA TYR A 282 -4.89 -32.10 16.57
C TYR A 282 -5.96 -33.03 15.95
N LYS A 283 -7.23 -32.83 16.32
CA LYS A 283 -8.35 -33.68 15.86
C LYS A 283 -8.83 -33.38 14.43
N LYS A 284 -8.41 -32.29 13.80
CA LYS A 284 -8.94 -31.86 12.49
C LYS A 284 -8.03 -32.25 11.32
N LYS A 285 -8.63 -32.78 10.25
CA LYS A 285 -7.96 -32.93 8.94
C LYS A 285 -7.83 -31.56 8.27
N ASN A 286 -6.63 -31.25 7.77
CA ASN A 286 -6.29 -30.00 7.09
C ASN A 286 -7.22 -29.73 5.89
N LYS A 287 -8.09 -28.72 5.99
CA LYS A 287 -8.94 -28.27 4.87
C LYS A 287 -8.20 -27.23 4.00
N SER A 288 -7.40 -27.68 3.04
CA SER A 288 -6.51 -26.81 2.22
C SER A 288 -7.22 -25.69 1.47
N LYS A 289 -8.45 -25.91 1.00
CA LYS A 289 -9.25 -24.91 0.26
C LYS A 289 -9.60 -23.68 1.10
N LEU A 290 -9.82 -23.86 2.41
CA LEU A 290 -10.16 -22.77 3.32
C LEU A 290 -8.92 -21.90 3.64
N VAL A 291 -7.73 -22.50 3.68
CA VAL A 291 -6.46 -21.77 3.83
C VAL A 291 -6.18 -20.90 2.63
N ALA A 292 -6.37 -21.42 1.42
CA ALA A 292 -6.18 -20.65 0.20
C ALA A 292 -7.11 -19.41 0.17
N GLY A 293 -8.39 -19.58 0.51
CA GLY A 293 -9.34 -18.46 0.58
C GLY A 293 -8.96 -17.40 1.62
N ILE A 294 -8.49 -17.82 2.79
CA ILE A 294 -8.05 -16.90 3.85
C ILE A 294 -6.76 -16.16 3.46
N LEU A 295 -5.77 -16.85 2.91
CA LEU A 295 -4.51 -16.23 2.48
C LEU A 295 -4.74 -15.23 1.35
N VAL A 296 -5.61 -15.55 0.38
CA VAL A 296 -6.02 -14.63 -0.67
C VAL A 296 -6.71 -13.40 -0.07
N SER A 297 -7.61 -13.58 0.92
CA SER A 297 -8.24 -12.47 1.64
C SER A 297 -7.25 -11.59 2.42
N CYS A 298 -6.21 -12.17 3.04
CA CYS A 298 -5.14 -11.39 3.67
C CYS A 298 -4.40 -10.52 2.65
N ILE A 299 -4.05 -11.11 1.50
CA ILE A 299 -3.34 -10.40 0.44
C ILE A 299 -4.21 -9.27 -0.11
N THR A 300 -5.49 -9.49 -0.36
CA THR A 300 -6.40 -8.45 -0.87
C THR A 300 -6.64 -7.33 0.15
N LEU A 301 -6.77 -7.63 1.44
CA LEU A 301 -6.92 -6.61 2.49
C LEU A 301 -5.65 -5.77 2.68
N LEU A 302 -4.47 -6.38 2.64
CA LEU A 302 -3.19 -5.66 2.69
C LEU A 302 -2.98 -4.80 1.43
N SER A 303 -3.36 -5.33 0.26
CA SER A 303 -3.27 -4.63 -1.03
C SER A 303 -4.30 -3.52 -1.18
N GLY A 304 -5.46 -3.60 -0.52
CA GLY A 304 -6.51 -2.58 -0.60
C GLY A 304 -6.00 -1.18 -0.24
N SER A 305 -5.16 -1.06 0.79
CA SER A 305 -4.52 0.21 1.16
C SER A 305 -3.60 0.77 0.06
N SER A 306 -2.89 -0.12 -0.66
CA SER A 306 -2.04 0.26 -1.80
C SER A 306 -2.81 0.53 -3.08
N VAL A 307 -3.96 -0.13 -3.33
CA VAL A 307 -4.78 0.12 -4.52
C VAL A 307 -5.50 1.46 -4.41
N TYR A 308 -6.01 1.82 -3.23
CA TYR A 308 -6.56 3.16 -3.02
C TYR A 308 -5.48 4.25 -3.06
N ALA A 309 -4.27 3.97 -2.55
CA ALA A 309 -3.17 4.92 -2.62
C ALA A 309 -2.56 5.05 -4.02
N VAL A 310 -2.44 3.97 -4.78
CA VAL A 310 -1.98 3.97 -6.18
C VAL A 310 -3.05 4.53 -7.10
N SER A 311 -4.33 4.27 -6.84
CA SER A 311 -5.45 4.91 -7.55
C SER A 311 -5.52 6.41 -7.24
N ALA A 312 -5.35 6.82 -5.99
CA ALA A 312 -5.33 8.23 -5.64
C ALA A 312 -4.08 8.94 -6.17
N ALA A 313 -2.92 8.26 -6.15
CA ALA A 313 -1.65 8.75 -6.70
C ALA A 313 -1.65 8.80 -8.24
N SER A 314 -2.34 7.86 -8.90
CA SER A 314 -2.51 7.86 -10.34
C SER A 314 -3.55 8.88 -10.79
N ILE A 315 -4.65 9.07 -10.04
CA ILE A 315 -5.62 10.15 -10.26
C ILE A 315 -4.94 11.51 -10.06
N SER A 316 -4.14 11.67 -9.01
CA SER A 316 -3.40 12.91 -8.76
C SER A 316 -2.30 13.20 -9.77
N ALA A 317 -1.58 12.16 -10.20
CA ALA A 317 -0.63 12.29 -11.30
C ALA A 317 -1.38 12.67 -12.57
N ASN A 318 -2.51 12.03 -12.88
CA ASN A 318 -3.34 12.41 -14.03
C ASN A 318 -3.86 13.85 -13.92
N GLU A 319 -4.17 14.34 -12.72
CA GLU A 319 -4.57 15.73 -12.49
C GLU A 319 -3.40 16.71 -12.62
N GLN A 320 -2.20 16.38 -12.14
CA GLN A 320 -1.00 17.19 -12.38
C GLN A 320 -0.61 17.21 -13.86
N TRP A 321 -0.67 16.08 -14.55
CA TRP A 321 -0.44 16.01 -15.99
C TRP A 321 -1.53 16.76 -16.76
N ARG A 322 -2.79 16.70 -16.32
CA ARG A 322 -3.89 17.52 -16.85
C ARG A 322 -3.60 19.01 -16.61
N ASN A 323 -3.23 19.42 -15.41
CA ASN A 323 -2.99 20.82 -15.06
C ASN A 323 -1.70 21.39 -15.68
N ALA A 324 -0.67 20.56 -15.89
CA ALA A 324 0.55 20.94 -16.59
C ALA A 324 0.40 20.94 -18.13
N THR A 325 -0.63 20.26 -18.65
CA THR A 325 -1.00 20.28 -20.08
C THR A 325 -2.13 21.28 -20.36
N VAL A 326 -2.82 21.77 -19.32
CA VAL A 326 -3.69 22.95 -19.38
C VAL A 326 -2.76 24.15 -19.50
N VAL A 327 -2.54 24.58 -20.73
CA VAL A 327 -2.20 25.98 -21.02
C VAL A 327 -3.20 26.83 -20.24
N GLU A 328 -2.73 27.81 -19.47
CA GLU A 328 -3.58 28.82 -18.83
C GLU A 328 -4.48 29.47 -19.88
N THR A 329 -5.65 28.89 -20.11
CA THR A 329 -6.83 29.66 -20.47
C THR A 329 -7.36 30.19 -19.15
N GLU A 330 -7.07 31.45 -18.87
CA GLU A 330 -7.82 32.20 -17.87
C GLU A 330 -9.32 31.90 -18.05
N GLU A 331 -9.96 31.49 -16.95
CA GLU A 331 -11.40 31.33 -16.89
C GLU A 331 -12.08 32.68 -17.15
N VAL A 332 -12.41 32.96 -18.41
CA VAL A 332 -13.67 33.64 -18.68
C VAL A 332 -14.73 32.57 -18.48
N GLY A 333 -15.46 32.71 -17.38
CA GLY A 333 -16.37 31.70 -16.86
C GLY A 333 -17.27 31.08 -17.92
N SER A 334 -17.53 29.79 -17.76
CA SER A 334 -18.63 29.10 -18.42
C SER A 334 -19.95 29.77 -18.01
N GLN A 335 -20.37 30.80 -18.73
CA GLN A 335 -21.78 30.86 -19.08
C GLN A 335 -22.04 29.64 -19.94
N LYS A 336 -22.95 28.77 -19.48
CA LYS A 336 -23.64 27.85 -20.37
C LYS A 336 -24.22 28.69 -21.50
N ILE A 337 -23.57 28.68 -22.66
CA ILE A 337 -24.23 29.05 -23.90
C ILE A 337 -25.08 27.83 -24.20
N ASP A 338 -26.36 27.92 -23.84
CA ASP A 338 -27.39 27.11 -24.46
C ASP A 338 -27.32 27.40 -25.97
N ILE A 339 -26.60 26.55 -26.71
CA ILE A 339 -26.70 26.52 -28.17
C ILE A 339 -27.98 25.75 -28.48
N GLU A 340 -29.10 26.39 -28.16
CA GLU A 340 -30.43 26.04 -28.63
C GLU A 340 -30.94 27.21 -29.46
N GLU A 341 -30.12 27.66 -30.42
CA GLU A 341 -30.58 28.40 -31.58
C GLU A 341 -29.57 28.19 -32.71
N ALA A 342 -29.64 27.01 -33.33
CA ALA A 342 -29.10 26.84 -34.66
C ALA A 342 -29.91 27.79 -35.57
N THR A 343 -29.36 28.96 -35.87
CA THR A 343 -29.73 29.60 -37.13
C THR A 343 -29.28 28.62 -38.21
N GLU A 344 -30.22 27.95 -38.88
CA GLU A 344 -29.92 27.05 -39.99
C GLU A 344 -29.13 27.83 -41.05
N LEU A 345 -27.80 27.71 -41.01
CA LEU A 345 -26.94 28.25 -42.04
C LEU A 345 -27.18 27.40 -43.28
N ILE A 346 -27.93 27.96 -44.23
CA ILE A 346 -28.27 27.29 -45.48
C ILE A 346 -26.99 27.02 -46.25
N GLU A 347 -26.73 25.75 -46.52
CA GLU A 347 -25.60 25.34 -47.32
C GLU A 347 -25.87 25.60 -48.81
N MET A 348 -25.03 26.42 -49.43
CA MET A 348 -25.15 26.81 -50.83
C MET A 348 -24.09 26.09 -51.66
N THR A 349 -24.43 25.80 -52.92
CA THR A 349 -23.56 25.10 -53.86
C THR A 349 -23.33 25.94 -55.11
N GLU A 350 -22.06 26.10 -55.52
CA GLU A 350 -21.67 26.78 -56.76
C GLU A 350 -20.80 25.85 -57.63
N THR A 351 -21.16 25.77 -58.93
CA THR A 351 -20.49 24.90 -59.92
C THR A 351 -19.40 25.63 -60.71
N SER A 352 -19.25 26.95 -60.55
CA SER A 352 -18.22 27.73 -61.27
C SER A 352 -17.71 28.93 -60.47
N ARG A 353 -16.42 29.26 -60.63
CA ARG A 353 -15.73 30.39 -59.97
C ARG A 353 -16.14 31.72 -60.59
N ALA A 354 -16.35 32.74 -59.76
CA ALA A 354 -16.57 34.10 -60.24
C ALA A 354 -15.31 34.64 -60.95
N ARG A 355 -15.46 35.14 -62.18
CA ARG A 355 -14.36 35.46 -63.12
C ARG A 355 -13.34 36.52 -62.65
N ASN A 356 -13.58 37.24 -61.55
CA ASN A 356 -12.78 38.40 -61.12
C ASN A 356 -12.28 38.34 -59.66
N ILE A 357 -12.06 37.15 -59.07
CA ILE A 357 -11.60 37.01 -57.68
C ILE A 357 -10.16 36.49 -57.63
N GLU A 358 -9.26 37.22 -56.97
CA GLU A 358 -7.87 36.83 -56.78
C GLU A 358 -7.75 35.82 -55.62
N VAL A 359 -7.04 34.70 -55.84
CA VAL A 359 -6.93 33.59 -54.89
C VAL A 359 -5.52 33.52 -54.32
N SER A 360 -5.41 33.49 -53.01
CA SER A 360 -4.16 33.23 -52.29
C SER A 360 -4.26 31.95 -51.46
N VAL A 361 -3.13 31.28 -51.23
CA VAL A 361 -3.05 30.15 -50.29
C VAL A 361 -2.70 30.71 -48.91
N GLY A 362 -3.56 30.46 -47.93
CA GLY A 362 -3.36 30.89 -46.56
C GLY A 362 -2.53 29.89 -45.75
N GLU A 363 -1.79 30.38 -44.77
CA GLU A 363 -1.08 29.50 -43.83
C GLU A 363 -2.09 28.74 -42.95
N VAL A 364 -1.78 27.46 -42.72
CA VAL A 364 -2.56 26.57 -41.88
C VAL A 364 -1.60 25.84 -40.95
N GLN A 365 -1.90 25.84 -39.66
CA GLN A 365 -1.11 25.15 -38.66
C GLN A 365 -1.81 23.84 -38.28
N VAL A 366 -1.13 22.71 -38.42
CA VAL A 366 -1.65 21.40 -37.99
C VAL A 366 -1.49 21.29 -36.48
N LEU A 367 -2.61 21.33 -35.75
CA LEU A 367 -2.62 21.26 -34.29
C LEU A 367 -2.57 19.82 -33.78
N SER A 368 -3.13 18.87 -34.54
CA SER A 368 -3.07 17.44 -34.22
C SER A 368 -3.14 16.59 -35.48
N ALA A 369 -2.04 15.90 -35.79
CA ALA A 369 -1.97 14.98 -36.92
C ALA A 369 -2.85 13.72 -36.73
N ARG A 370 -3.11 13.31 -35.48
CA ARG A 370 -3.93 12.12 -35.17
C ARG A 370 -5.43 12.37 -35.31
N SER A 371 -5.89 13.59 -35.03
CA SER A 371 -7.31 13.95 -35.10
C SER A 371 -7.68 14.74 -36.36
N GLY A 372 -6.70 15.06 -37.21
CA GLY A 372 -6.90 15.85 -38.43
C GLY A 372 -7.25 17.32 -38.18
N LEU A 373 -6.98 17.85 -36.98
CA LEU A 373 -7.35 19.20 -36.59
C LEU A 373 -6.30 20.21 -37.08
N SER A 374 -6.76 21.19 -37.86
CA SER A 374 -5.92 22.23 -38.45
C SER A 374 -6.53 23.61 -38.19
N SER A 375 -5.74 24.57 -37.71
CA SER A 375 -6.17 25.94 -37.46
C SER A 375 -5.70 26.90 -38.55
N PHE A 376 -6.48 27.94 -38.77
CA PHE A 376 -6.18 29.01 -39.71
C PHE A 376 -6.55 30.37 -39.11
N ASN A 377 -5.81 31.40 -39.51
CA ASN A 377 -6.12 32.79 -39.21
C ASN A 377 -5.80 33.62 -40.45
N TRP A 378 -6.83 33.97 -41.20
CA TRP A 378 -6.70 34.57 -42.52
C TRP A 378 -7.29 35.97 -42.56
N ASN A 379 -6.45 36.93 -42.94
CA ASN A 379 -6.92 38.27 -43.27
C ASN A 379 -7.38 38.31 -44.74
N VAL A 380 -8.68 38.10 -44.97
CA VAL A 380 -9.27 38.04 -46.31
C VAL A 380 -9.59 39.45 -46.77
N ARG A 381 -8.76 40.01 -47.66
CA ARG A 381 -8.96 41.34 -48.25
C ARG A 381 -10.24 41.42 -49.10
N ALA A 382 -10.72 42.63 -49.34
CA ALA A 382 -11.90 42.88 -50.18
C ALA A 382 -11.76 42.23 -51.56
N ASN A 383 -12.80 41.51 -51.99
CA ASN A 383 -12.88 40.78 -53.26
C ASN A 383 -11.77 39.72 -53.47
N LYS A 384 -11.26 39.12 -52.38
CA LYS A 384 -10.28 38.03 -52.43
C LYS A 384 -10.79 36.73 -51.80
N GLU A 385 -10.16 35.63 -52.20
CA GLU A 385 -10.39 34.27 -51.67
C GLU A 385 -9.08 33.73 -51.09
N VAL A 386 -9.15 33.14 -49.89
CA VAL A 386 -8.01 32.46 -49.24
C VAL A 386 -8.35 30.99 -49.08
N ASN A 387 -7.46 30.12 -49.56
CA ASN A 387 -7.63 28.67 -49.55
C ASN A 387 -6.60 28.00 -48.64
N SER A 388 -7.01 26.94 -47.94
CA SER A 388 -6.08 26.03 -47.26
C SER A 388 -5.23 25.26 -48.27
N PRO A 389 -4.08 24.70 -47.84
CA PRO A 389 -3.45 23.61 -48.54
C PRO A 389 -4.44 22.45 -48.77
N GLY A 390 -4.22 21.67 -49.84
CA GLY A 390 -5.02 20.49 -50.13
C GLY A 390 -4.79 19.39 -49.10
N PHE A 391 -5.86 18.80 -48.59
CA PHE A 391 -5.82 17.63 -47.71
C PHE A 391 -6.75 16.53 -48.26
N HIS A 392 -6.49 15.28 -47.90
CA HIS A 392 -7.25 14.14 -48.41
C HIS A 392 -8.38 13.75 -47.44
N ALA A 393 -9.57 13.46 -47.97
CA ALA A 393 -10.70 12.94 -47.19
C ALA A 393 -11.55 11.96 -48.03
N THR A 394 -12.26 11.06 -47.36
CA THR A 394 -13.11 10.02 -47.98
C THR A 394 -14.60 10.34 -47.89
N SER A 395 -15.42 9.69 -48.70
CA SER A 395 -16.88 9.84 -48.75
C SER A 395 -17.59 9.32 -47.50
N SER A 396 -16.89 8.60 -46.61
CA SER A 396 -17.42 8.21 -45.30
C SER A 396 -17.24 9.30 -44.25
N GLN A 397 -16.39 10.29 -44.50
CA GLN A 397 -16.01 11.33 -43.55
C GLN A 397 -16.84 12.60 -43.71
N SER A 398 -16.75 13.49 -42.72
CA SER A 398 -17.29 14.85 -42.76
C SER A 398 -16.21 15.86 -42.39
N ILE A 399 -16.29 17.06 -42.97
CA ILE A 399 -15.39 18.17 -42.63
C ILE A 399 -16.15 19.15 -41.74
N LYS A 400 -15.76 19.24 -40.47
CA LYS A 400 -16.28 20.23 -39.54
C LYS A 400 -15.42 21.48 -39.60
N VAL A 401 -16.03 22.64 -39.84
CA VAL A 401 -15.35 23.95 -39.86
C VAL A 401 -15.99 24.83 -38.78
N VAL A 402 -15.17 25.37 -37.88
CA VAL A 402 -15.61 26.25 -36.79
C VAL A 402 -14.69 27.46 -36.76
N GLY A 403 -15.23 28.65 -36.55
CA GLY A 403 -14.43 29.85 -36.46
C GLY A 403 -15.26 31.10 -36.22
N MET A 404 -14.59 32.23 -36.36
CA MET A 404 -15.16 33.57 -36.22
C MET A 404 -14.71 34.45 -37.38
N ALA A 405 -15.64 35.25 -37.91
CA ALA A 405 -15.36 36.34 -38.83
C ALA A 405 -15.45 37.69 -38.11
N SER A 406 -14.38 38.49 -38.19
CA SER A 406 -14.29 39.82 -37.57
C SER A 406 -13.98 40.91 -38.63
N PRO A 407 -14.73 42.02 -38.69
CA PRO A 407 -15.79 42.41 -37.76
C PRO A 407 -17.07 41.58 -37.95
N ASP A 408 -17.77 41.33 -36.85
CA ASP A 408 -19.02 40.56 -36.76
C ASP A 408 -20.20 41.20 -37.51
N THR A 409 -20.02 42.36 -38.13
CA THR A 409 -21.04 43.05 -38.93
C THR A 409 -21.06 42.62 -40.40
N LYS A 410 -20.07 41.83 -40.86
CA LYS A 410 -19.89 41.51 -42.30
C LYS A 410 -20.02 40.01 -42.58
N TYR A 411 -20.65 39.68 -43.69
CA TYR A 411 -20.80 38.30 -44.14
C TYR A 411 -19.60 37.85 -44.97
N VAL A 412 -19.08 36.66 -44.68
CA VAL A 412 -18.01 36.00 -45.44
C VAL A 412 -18.48 34.61 -45.83
N LYS A 413 -18.17 34.19 -47.05
CA LYS A 413 -18.43 32.81 -47.46
C LYS A 413 -17.33 31.92 -46.90
N VAL A 414 -17.70 30.89 -46.15
CA VAL A 414 -16.75 29.89 -45.63
C VAL A 414 -17.23 28.51 -46.05
N GLY A 415 -16.34 27.70 -46.62
CA GLY A 415 -16.76 26.44 -47.20
C GLY A 415 -15.64 25.50 -47.60
N ILE A 416 -16.02 24.45 -48.33
CA ILE A 416 -15.12 23.45 -48.89
C ILE A 416 -15.13 23.47 -50.42
N ILE A 417 -13.98 23.14 -51.00
CA ILE A 417 -13.82 22.86 -52.43
C ILE A 417 -13.67 21.35 -52.58
N GLU A 418 -14.59 20.74 -53.33
CA GLU A 418 -14.62 19.31 -53.62
C GLU A 418 -13.59 18.94 -54.72
N PRO A 419 -13.22 17.64 -54.87
CA PRO A 419 -12.20 17.20 -55.83
C PRO A 419 -12.51 17.52 -57.30
N ASP A 420 -13.78 17.71 -57.66
CA ASP A 420 -14.25 18.10 -59.00
C ASP A 420 -14.29 19.62 -59.21
N GLY A 421 -13.86 20.40 -58.21
CA GLY A 421 -13.86 21.85 -58.21
C GLY A 421 -15.20 22.48 -57.79
N LYS A 422 -16.20 21.68 -57.44
CA LYS A 422 -17.49 22.15 -56.91
C LYS A 422 -17.30 22.76 -55.53
N ARG A 423 -18.01 23.85 -55.25
CA ARG A 423 -17.86 24.63 -54.01
C ARG A 423 -19.12 24.56 -53.19
N ARG A 424 -18.99 24.20 -51.91
CA ARG A 424 -20.08 24.18 -50.93
C ARG A 424 -19.72 25.10 -49.79
N TYR A 425 -20.61 26.02 -49.42
CA TYR A 425 -20.31 27.04 -48.43
C TYR A 425 -21.53 27.45 -47.62
N ILE A 426 -21.24 28.09 -46.49
CA ILE A 426 -22.18 28.84 -45.67
C ILE A 426 -21.83 30.33 -45.72
N SER A 427 -22.84 31.20 -45.59
CA SER A 427 -22.63 32.62 -45.40
C SER A 427 -22.50 32.91 -43.91
N ALA A 428 -21.27 33.09 -43.42
CA ALA A 428 -20.95 33.23 -42.00
C ALA A 428 -20.80 34.71 -41.60
N LYS A 429 -21.22 35.05 -40.38
CA LYS A 429 -21.09 36.37 -39.76
C LYS A 429 -20.88 36.17 -38.26
N GLY A 430 -19.85 36.78 -37.68
CA GLY A 430 -19.47 36.50 -36.29
C GLY A 430 -19.01 35.05 -36.14
N ASP A 431 -19.43 34.38 -35.08
CA ASP A 431 -19.12 32.97 -34.84
C ASP A 431 -19.91 32.04 -35.77
N PHE A 432 -19.25 31.00 -36.27
CA PHE A 432 -19.86 30.01 -37.14
C PHE A 432 -19.34 28.61 -36.86
N ALA A 433 -20.21 27.62 -37.03
CA ALA A 433 -19.86 26.22 -37.00
C ALA A 433 -20.72 25.46 -38.01
N HIS A 434 -20.09 24.72 -38.93
CA HIS A 434 -20.81 23.88 -39.88
C HIS A 434 -20.07 22.57 -40.16
N THR A 435 -20.83 21.52 -40.48
CA THR A 435 -20.28 20.20 -40.81
C THR A 435 -20.70 19.80 -42.21
N PHE A 436 -19.74 19.73 -43.13
CA PHE A 436 -19.96 19.31 -44.51
C PHE A 436 -19.80 17.80 -44.64
N LYS A 437 -20.90 17.09 -44.93
CA LYS A 437 -20.87 15.65 -45.25
C LYS A 437 -20.26 15.43 -46.63
N LEU A 438 -19.29 14.53 -46.75
CA LEU A 438 -18.60 14.24 -48.00
C LEU A 438 -19.30 13.14 -48.78
N THR A 439 -19.23 13.21 -50.11
CA THR A 439 -19.84 12.21 -51.01
C THR A 439 -18.83 11.58 -51.97
N LYS A 440 -17.58 12.07 -51.97
CA LYS A 440 -16.50 11.65 -52.88
C LYS A 440 -15.19 11.46 -52.14
N ASN A 441 -14.34 10.59 -52.64
CA ASN A 441 -12.95 10.45 -52.18
C ASN A 441 -12.06 11.40 -52.99
N GLY A 442 -11.17 12.13 -52.33
CA GLY A 442 -10.20 12.97 -53.04
C GLY A 442 -9.58 14.07 -52.21
N SER A 443 -8.94 15.03 -52.90
CA SER A 443 -8.36 16.20 -52.25
C SER A 443 -9.41 17.29 -52.07
N TYR A 444 -9.59 17.73 -50.83
CA TYR A 444 -10.45 18.84 -50.44
C TYR A 444 -9.61 20.04 -49.99
N ARG A 445 -10.21 21.22 -50.02
CA ARG A 445 -9.67 22.46 -49.44
C ARG A 445 -10.76 23.18 -48.66
N VAL A 446 -10.40 23.84 -47.57
CA VAL A 446 -11.27 24.83 -46.91
C VAL A 446 -10.95 26.20 -47.49
N TYR A 447 -11.96 27.03 -47.70
CA TYR A 447 -11.77 28.38 -48.22
C TYR A 447 -12.64 29.41 -47.50
N ALA A 448 -12.18 30.66 -47.55
CA ALA A 448 -12.94 31.83 -47.18
C ALA A 448 -12.90 32.88 -48.30
N GLU A 449 -14.06 33.40 -48.70
CA GLU A 449 -14.21 34.40 -49.76
C GLU A 449 -14.93 35.65 -49.21
N ASN A 450 -14.29 36.81 -49.39
CA ASN A 450 -14.82 38.08 -48.92
C ASN A 450 -15.24 38.98 -50.10
N LYS A 451 -16.54 39.21 -50.24
CA LYS A 451 -17.13 40.14 -51.24
C LYS A 451 -17.41 41.54 -50.69
N ASN A 452 -17.04 41.83 -49.45
CA ASN A 452 -17.24 43.14 -48.84
C ASN A 452 -16.19 44.15 -49.34
N GLY A 453 -16.47 45.45 -49.21
CA GLY A 453 -15.56 46.53 -49.59
C GLY A 453 -14.35 46.74 -48.65
N SER A 454 -14.18 45.93 -47.61
CA SER A 454 -13.01 45.99 -46.72
C SER A 454 -12.53 44.59 -46.33
N ALA A 455 -11.33 44.49 -45.77
CA ALA A 455 -10.81 43.25 -45.24
C ALA A 455 -11.65 42.72 -44.06
N VAL A 456 -11.71 41.39 -43.93
CA VAL A 456 -12.34 40.66 -42.82
C VAL A 456 -11.35 39.59 -42.36
N ASN A 457 -11.12 39.51 -41.06
CA ASN A 457 -10.28 38.48 -40.47
C ASN A 457 -11.13 37.25 -40.16
N VAL A 458 -10.72 36.09 -40.66
CA VAL A 458 -11.40 34.81 -40.44
C VAL A 458 -10.44 33.89 -39.70
N ALA A 459 -10.72 33.62 -38.43
CA ALA A 459 -9.91 32.76 -37.59
C ALA A 459 -10.73 31.54 -37.15
N GLY A 460 -10.15 30.35 -37.21
CA GLY A 460 -10.88 29.14 -36.89
C GLY A 460 -10.06 27.88 -37.06
N ALA A 461 -10.74 26.75 -37.04
CA ALA A 461 -10.17 25.44 -37.29
C ALA A 461 -11.11 24.58 -38.13
N TYR A 462 -10.53 23.64 -38.87
CA TYR A 462 -11.26 22.57 -39.51
C TYR A 462 -10.70 21.21 -39.09
N GLN A 463 -11.59 20.22 -39.08
CA GLN A 463 -11.27 18.84 -38.71
C GLN A 463 -11.98 17.87 -39.66
N VAL A 464 -11.26 16.84 -40.09
CA VAL A 464 -11.84 15.68 -40.77
C VAL A 464 -12.29 14.68 -39.71
N VAL A 465 -13.57 14.33 -39.71
CA VAL A 465 -14.22 13.45 -38.73
C VAL A 465 -14.79 12.24 -39.46
N ASP A 466 -14.65 11.05 -38.87
CA ASP A 466 -15.22 9.79 -39.38
C ASP A 466 -16.72 9.64 -39.10
#